data_AF-G1VD18-F1
#
_entry.id   AF-G1VD18-F1
#
_cell.length_a   1.000
_cell.length_b   1.000
_cell.length_c   1.000
_cell.angle_alpha   90.00
_cell.angle_beta   90.00
_cell.angle_gamma   90.00
#
_symmetry.space_group_name_H-M   'P 1'
#
loop_
_entity.id
_entity.type
_entity.pdbx_description
1 polymer ?
#
loop_
_entity_poly.entity_id
_entity_poly.type
_entity_poly.pdbx_seq_one_letter_code
_entity_poly.pdbx_strand_id
1 'polypeptide(L)'
;MKDPIIKYPTNFTDKVIDGIVKGRTTNKDIYGLTDWRFFKEDEQTLNEFNAKFSIWFSNFEKLEEKDNWQTELLQSVDYAKSWFTLVDNDAYLIKHTDYVAMCLLKKFNNVKGVETKYKEIYNRMKALGQDTQELELFYRYLFQEN
;
A
#
# COMPACT_ATOMS: atom_id res chain seq x y z
N MET A 1 19.94 9.34 5.71
CA MET A 1 21.27 8.86 6.15
C MET A 1 21.32 7.36 5.87
N LYS A 2 22.37 6.87 5.20
CA LYS A 2 22.53 5.42 4.92
C LYS A 2 22.71 4.66 6.23
N ASP A 3 22.01 3.54 6.35
CA ASP A 3 22.22 2.67 7.50
C ASP A 3 23.54 1.89 7.36
N PRO A 4 24.42 1.92 8.37
CA PRO A 4 25.72 1.26 8.32
C PRO A 4 25.64 -0.28 8.25
N ILE A 5 24.49 -0.88 8.58
CA ILE A 5 24.25 -2.33 8.60
C ILE A 5 23.83 -2.83 7.19
N ILE A 6 23.42 -1.94 6.29
CA ILE A 6 22.90 -2.30 4.96
C ILE A 6 23.99 -2.10 3.91
N LYS A 7 24.27 -3.15 3.13
CA LYS A 7 25.10 -3.02 1.93
C LYS A 7 24.27 -2.48 0.77
N TYR A 8 24.20 -1.16 0.66
CA TYR A 8 23.50 -0.51 -0.45
C TYR A 8 24.21 -0.79 -1.79
N PRO A 9 23.43 -0.94 -2.89
CA PRO A 9 23.98 -0.89 -4.24
C PRO A 9 24.81 0.38 -4.46
N THR A 10 25.90 0.28 -5.24
CA THR A 10 26.83 1.41 -5.44
C THR A 10 26.19 2.63 -6.11
N ASN A 11 25.09 2.45 -6.83
CA ASN A 11 24.28 3.51 -7.44
C ASN A 11 23.27 4.16 -6.49
N PHE A 12 23.06 3.62 -5.28
CA PHE A 12 22.18 4.19 -4.26
C PHE A 12 22.90 5.30 -3.49
N THR A 13 23.01 6.48 -4.12
CA THR A 13 23.60 7.68 -3.51
C THR A 13 22.66 8.29 -2.47
N ASP A 14 23.19 9.12 -1.56
CA ASP A 14 22.35 9.82 -0.56
C ASP A 14 21.28 10.68 -1.24
N LYS A 15 21.59 11.28 -2.39
CA LYS A 15 20.64 12.04 -3.21
C LYS A 15 19.50 11.17 -3.77
N VAL A 16 19.79 9.92 -4.15
CA VAL A 16 18.78 8.96 -4.62
C VAL A 16 17.90 8.52 -3.45
N ILE A 17 18.49 8.25 -2.29
CA ILE A 17 17.75 7.89 -1.07
C ILE A 17 16.83 9.05 -0.66
N ASP A 18 17.35 10.27 -0.58
CA ASP A 18 16.56 11.46 -0.26
C ASP A 18 15.49 11.72 -1.33
N GLY A 19 15.78 11.47 -2.60
CA GLY A 19 14.80 11.55 -3.70
C GLY A 19 13.68 10.51 -3.59
N ILE A 20 13.99 9.28 -3.16
CA ILE A 20 13.01 8.22 -2.92
C ILE A 20 12.17 8.54 -1.67
N VAL A 21 12.81 8.95 -0.57
CA VAL A 21 12.10 9.34 0.66
C VAL A 21 11.21 10.54 0.38
N LYS A 22 11.72 11.58 -0.30
CA LYS A 22 10.93 12.74 -0.72
C LYS A 22 9.82 12.30 -1.68
N GLY A 23 10.09 11.48 -2.68
CA GLY A 23 9.06 10.95 -3.59
C GLY A 23 7.94 10.19 -2.85
N ARG A 24 8.28 9.43 -1.81
CA ARG A 24 7.31 8.66 -1.00
C ARG A 24 6.60 9.47 0.09
N THR A 25 7.15 10.62 0.50
CA THR A 25 6.62 11.46 1.60
C THR A 25 6.01 12.78 1.13
N THR A 26 6.43 13.28 -0.02
CA THR A 26 5.84 14.46 -0.68
C THR A 26 4.80 14.09 -1.71
N ASN A 27 4.79 12.84 -2.18
CA ASN A 27 3.65 12.35 -2.93
C ASN A 27 2.54 11.94 -1.95
N LYS A 28 1.64 12.89 -1.68
CA LYS A 28 0.40 12.66 -0.94
C LYS A 28 -0.62 11.86 -1.75
N ASP A 29 -0.32 11.45 -2.99
CA ASP A 29 -1.26 10.74 -3.84
C ASP A 29 -1.67 9.44 -3.15
N ILE A 30 -2.89 9.33 -2.61
CA ILE A 30 -4.15 9.22 -3.37
C ILE A 30 -4.15 7.96 -4.27
N TYR A 31 -3.06 7.22 -4.43
CA TYR A 31 -3.07 5.94 -5.16
C TYR A 31 -4.05 4.93 -4.54
N GLY A 32 -4.18 4.89 -3.20
CA GLY A 32 -5.22 4.08 -2.54
C GLY A 32 -6.64 4.65 -2.65
N LEU A 33 -6.77 5.96 -2.93
CA LEU A 33 -8.06 6.64 -3.10
C LEU A 33 -8.56 6.63 -4.54
N THR A 34 -7.73 6.24 -5.52
CA THR A 34 -8.10 6.11 -6.93
C THR A 34 -7.94 4.69 -7.48
N ASP A 35 -7.24 3.80 -6.75
CA ASP A 35 -7.17 2.38 -7.06
C ASP A 35 -8.22 1.58 -6.27
N TRP A 36 -9.45 1.58 -6.78
CA TRP A 36 -10.58 0.87 -6.18
C TRP A 36 -10.68 -0.61 -6.57
N ARG A 37 -9.67 -1.18 -7.24
CA ARG A 37 -9.73 -2.56 -7.76
C ARG A 37 -9.95 -3.62 -6.67
N PHE A 38 -9.69 -3.28 -5.42
CA PHE A 38 -9.97 -4.14 -4.26
C PHE A 38 -11.47 -4.26 -3.93
N PHE A 39 -12.32 -3.37 -4.44
CA PHE A 39 -13.79 -3.45 -4.36
C PHE A 39 -14.42 -4.13 -5.57
N LYS A 40 -13.62 -4.66 -6.49
CA LYS A 40 -14.11 -5.42 -7.63
C LYS A 40 -14.69 -6.74 -7.14
N GLU A 41 -15.90 -7.06 -7.57
CA GLU A 41 -16.51 -8.39 -7.32
C GLU A 41 -15.63 -9.50 -7.92
N ASP A 42 -15.60 -10.68 -7.31
CA ASP A 42 -14.67 -11.76 -7.68
C ASP A 42 -14.80 -12.15 -9.16
N GLU A 43 -16.03 -12.26 -9.67
CA GLU A 43 -16.34 -12.62 -11.07
C GLU A 43 -16.22 -11.46 -12.05
N GLN A 44 -16.20 -10.21 -11.58
CA GLN A 44 -16.16 -9.04 -12.46
C GLN A 44 -14.78 -8.91 -13.11
N THR A 45 -14.73 -8.67 -14.42
CA THR A 45 -13.47 -8.41 -15.13
C THR A 45 -12.92 -7.02 -14.81
N LEU A 46 -11.61 -6.83 -14.96
CA LEU A 46 -11.00 -5.51 -14.76
C LEU A 46 -11.54 -4.45 -15.74
N ASN A 47 -11.84 -4.86 -16.98
CA ASN A 47 -12.43 -3.95 -17.97
C ASN A 47 -13.85 -3.52 -17.58
N GLU A 48 -14.69 -4.44 -17.11
CA GLU A 48 -16.03 -4.13 -16.62
C GLU A 48 -16.00 -3.25 -15.37
N PHE A 49 -14.98 -3.41 -14.51
CA PHE A 49 -14.78 -2.54 -13.36
C PHE A 49 -14.38 -1.13 -13.79
N ASN A 50 -13.34 -1.00 -14.61
CA ASN A 50 -12.82 0.29 -15.06
C ASN A 50 -13.82 1.08 -15.90
N ALA A 51 -14.71 0.41 -16.63
CA ALA A 51 -15.78 1.05 -17.40
C ALA A 51 -16.70 1.93 -16.54
N LYS A 52 -16.82 1.64 -15.22
CA LYS A 52 -17.63 2.40 -14.26
C LYS A 52 -16.93 3.64 -13.69
N PHE A 53 -15.67 3.87 -14.07
CA PHE A 53 -14.82 4.95 -13.57
C PHE A 53 -14.15 5.73 -14.70
N SER A 54 -14.77 5.66 -15.87
CA SER A 54 -14.27 6.29 -17.08
C SER A 54 -14.12 7.81 -16.96
N ILE A 55 -14.85 8.48 -16.04
CA ILE A 55 -14.63 9.91 -15.73
C ILE A 55 -13.18 10.22 -15.31
N TRP A 56 -12.47 9.29 -14.68
CA TRP A 56 -11.09 9.50 -14.21
C TRP A 56 -10.03 9.21 -15.28
N PHE A 57 -10.46 8.64 -16.42
CA PHE A 57 -9.60 8.25 -17.53
C PHE A 57 -9.95 8.98 -18.85
N SER A 58 -10.85 9.96 -18.78
CA SER A 58 -11.34 10.72 -19.94
C SER A 58 -10.84 12.15 -19.93
N ASN A 59 -10.63 12.71 -21.11
CA ASN A 59 -10.43 14.14 -21.30
C ASN A 59 -11.76 14.76 -21.75
N PHE A 60 -12.27 15.75 -21.03
CA PHE A 60 -13.49 16.50 -21.35
C PHE A 60 -13.32 17.97 -20.96
N GLU A 61 -13.98 18.89 -21.67
CA GLU A 61 -13.97 20.31 -21.31
C GLU A 61 -15.00 20.63 -20.23
N LYS A 62 -16.11 19.90 -20.24
CA LYS A 62 -17.19 19.95 -19.24
C LYS A 62 -17.56 18.55 -18.78
N LEU A 63 -17.77 18.38 -17.48
CA LEU A 63 -18.04 17.05 -16.88
C LEU A 63 -19.34 16.44 -17.43
N GLU A 64 -20.28 17.28 -17.83
CA GLU A 64 -21.56 16.91 -18.45
C GLU A 64 -21.43 16.26 -19.84
N GLU A 65 -20.25 16.34 -20.47
CA GLU A 65 -19.96 15.64 -21.73
C GLU A 65 -19.88 14.12 -21.55
N LYS A 66 -19.79 13.65 -20.29
CA LYS A 66 -19.67 12.25 -19.95
C LYS A 66 -20.98 11.69 -19.41
N ASP A 67 -21.58 10.75 -20.15
CA ASP A 67 -22.74 10.00 -19.67
C ASP A 67 -22.46 9.33 -18.31
N ASN A 68 -23.43 9.44 -17.39
CA ASN A 68 -23.40 8.91 -16.04
C ASN A 68 -22.34 9.51 -15.09
N TRP A 69 -21.76 10.67 -15.42
CA TRP A 69 -20.69 11.27 -14.62
C TRP A 69 -21.06 11.47 -13.14
N GLN A 70 -22.31 11.84 -12.82
CA GLN A 70 -22.74 12.00 -11.41
C GLN A 70 -22.68 10.68 -10.65
N THR A 71 -23.15 9.60 -11.27
CA THR A 71 -23.16 8.26 -10.67
C THR A 71 -21.73 7.76 -10.45
N GLU A 72 -20.86 7.90 -11.46
CA GLU A 72 -19.45 7.53 -11.34
C GLU A 72 -18.76 8.33 -10.23
N LEU A 73 -19.02 9.64 -10.14
CA LEU A 73 -18.45 10.50 -9.10
C LEU A 73 -18.92 10.11 -7.69
N LEU A 74 -20.23 9.92 -7.48
CA LEU A 74 -20.77 9.52 -6.19
C LEU A 74 -20.24 8.16 -5.75
N GLN A 75 -20.16 7.20 -6.68
CA GLN A 75 -19.61 5.87 -6.42
C GLN A 75 -18.13 5.95 -6.02
N SER A 76 -17.34 6.79 -6.68
CA SER A 76 -15.94 7.05 -6.30
C SER A 76 -15.81 7.64 -4.90
N VAL A 77 -16.69 8.56 -4.51
CA VAL A 77 -16.73 9.12 -3.16
C VAL A 77 -17.05 8.04 -2.13
N ASP A 78 -18.02 7.16 -2.41
CA ASP A 78 -18.40 6.09 -1.50
C ASP A 78 -17.31 5.02 -1.35
N TYR A 79 -16.59 4.72 -2.43
CA TYR A 79 -15.41 3.86 -2.35
C TYR A 79 -14.27 4.49 -1.56
N ALA A 80 -14.02 5.80 -1.71
CA ALA A 80 -13.04 6.50 -0.88
C ALA A 80 -13.41 6.43 0.62
N LYS A 81 -14.68 6.69 0.98
CA LYS A 81 -15.16 6.56 2.37
C LYS A 81 -15.01 5.14 2.91
N SER A 82 -15.37 4.15 2.09
CA SER A 82 -15.25 2.74 2.46
C SER A 82 -13.80 2.34 2.69
N TRP A 83 -12.87 2.85 1.85
CA TRP A 83 -11.44 2.64 2.03
C TRP A 83 -10.96 3.21 3.37
N PHE A 84 -11.35 4.45 3.70
CA PHE A 84 -10.99 5.07 4.98
C PHE A 84 -11.47 4.25 6.17
N THR A 85 -12.68 3.69 6.10
CA THR A 85 -13.24 2.83 7.15
C THR A 85 -12.42 1.55 7.34
N LEU A 86 -11.95 0.96 6.24
CA LEU A 86 -11.13 -0.26 6.28
C LEU A 86 -9.74 0.01 6.87
N VAL A 87 -9.11 1.13 6.51
CA VAL A 87 -7.76 1.46 7.01
C VAL A 87 -7.78 2.08 8.41
N ASP A 88 -8.93 2.54 8.90
CA ASP A 88 -9.12 2.94 10.31
C ASP A 88 -9.42 1.74 11.22
N ASN A 89 -9.32 0.51 10.70
CA ASN A 89 -9.50 -0.72 11.46
C ASN A 89 -8.18 -1.49 11.58
N ASP A 90 -7.54 -1.42 12.74
CA ASP A 90 -6.27 -2.08 13.02
C ASP A 90 -6.31 -3.61 12.78
N ALA A 91 -7.43 -4.28 13.10
CA ALA A 91 -7.57 -5.72 12.87
C ALA A 91 -7.61 -6.07 11.38
N TYR A 92 -8.30 -5.24 10.60
CA TYR A 92 -8.31 -5.35 9.14
C TYR A 92 -6.89 -5.14 8.58
N LEU A 93 -6.21 -4.07 8.99
CA LEU A 93 -4.84 -3.80 8.56
C LEU A 93 -3.89 -4.95 8.91
N ILE A 94 -3.97 -5.50 10.12
CA ILE A 94 -3.14 -6.64 10.54
C ILE A 94 -3.35 -7.86 9.65
N LYS A 95 -4.60 -8.13 9.26
CA LYS A 95 -4.96 -9.27 8.42
C LYS A 95 -4.52 -9.10 6.97
N HIS A 96 -4.66 -7.89 6.42
CA HIS A 96 -4.57 -7.64 4.97
C HIS A 96 -3.28 -6.97 4.53
N THR A 97 -2.36 -6.65 5.44
CA THR A 97 -1.07 -6.01 5.11
C THR A 97 0.11 -6.79 5.70
N ASP A 98 1.31 -6.49 5.20
CA ASP A 98 2.56 -7.12 5.64
C ASP A 98 3.32 -6.26 6.65
N TYR A 99 4.04 -5.25 6.15
CA TYR A 99 4.87 -4.37 6.97
C TYR A 99 4.06 -3.55 7.97
N VAL A 100 2.90 -3.03 7.56
CA VAL A 100 1.99 -2.28 8.43
C VAL A 100 1.46 -3.17 9.56
N ALA A 101 1.10 -4.42 9.27
CA ALA A 101 0.70 -5.38 10.29
C ALA A 101 1.80 -5.57 11.35
N MET A 102 3.06 -5.74 10.93
CA MET A 102 4.18 -5.87 11.88
C MET A 102 4.36 -4.62 12.75
N CYS A 103 4.24 -3.41 12.19
CA CYS A 103 4.27 -2.16 12.97
C CYS A 103 3.15 -2.08 14.01
N LEU A 104 1.90 -2.38 13.61
CA LEU A 104 0.74 -2.35 14.52
C LEU A 104 0.88 -3.39 15.63
N LEU A 105 1.28 -4.61 15.29
CA LEU A 105 1.52 -5.67 16.27
C LEU A 105 2.63 -5.27 17.26
N LYS A 106 3.70 -4.62 16.80
CA LYS A 106 4.75 -4.08 17.67
C LYS A 106 4.23 -2.95 18.56
N LYS A 107 3.44 -2.02 18.03
CA LYS A 107 2.78 -0.95 18.79
C LYS A 107 1.89 -1.50 19.91
N PHE A 108 1.26 -2.65 19.69
CA PHE A 108 0.45 -3.35 20.70
C PHE A 108 1.27 -4.26 21.64
N ASN A 109 2.60 -4.20 21.59
CA ASN A 109 3.50 -5.08 22.32
C ASN A 109 3.26 -6.59 22.06
N ASN A 110 2.64 -6.94 20.93
CA ASN A 110 2.39 -8.32 20.54
C ASN A 110 3.59 -8.89 19.78
N VAL A 111 4.69 -9.12 20.51
CA VAL A 111 5.96 -9.64 19.94
C VAL A 111 5.77 -10.95 19.19
N LYS A 112 4.98 -11.89 19.76
CA LYS A 112 4.66 -13.16 19.10
C LYS A 112 3.94 -12.95 17.77
N GLY A 113 3.01 -11.99 17.72
CA GLY A 113 2.32 -11.62 16.49
C GLY A 113 3.29 -11.11 15.42
N VAL A 114 4.23 -10.24 15.79
CA VAL A 114 5.26 -9.74 14.85
C VAL A 114 6.10 -10.90 14.30
N GLU A 115 6.55 -11.81 15.15
CA GLU A 115 7.32 -13.01 14.73
C GLU A 115 6.54 -13.91 13.77
N THR A 116 5.27 -14.18 14.08
CA THR A 116 4.39 -14.98 13.21
C THR A 116 4.23 -14.33 11.85
N LYS A 117 3.97 -13.01 11.81
CA LYS A 117 3.78 -12.28 10.57
C LYS A 117 5.07 -12.21 9.75
N TYR A 118 6.21 -11.99 10.39
CA TYR A 118 7.53 -12.04 9.73
C TYR A 118 7.77 -13.41 9.06
N LYS A 119 7.53 -14.52 9.76
CA LYS A 119 7.70 -15.87 9.20
C LYS A 119 6.74 -16.15 8.04
N GLU A 120 5.49 -15.69 8.14
CA GLU A 120 4.51 -15.78 7.05
C GLU A 120 5.03 -15.12 5.77
N ILE A 121 5.46 -13.85 5.87
CA ILE A 121 5.97 -13.07 4.73
C ILE A 121 7.25 -13.69 4.19
N TYR A 122 8.18 -14.06 5.08
CA TYR A 122 9.46 -14.65 4.71
C TYR A 122 9.28 -15.94 3.89
N ASN A 123 8.43 -16.85 4.38
CA ASN A 123 8.15 -18.11 3.70
C ASN A 123 7.48 -17.89 2.35
N ARG A 124 6.54 -16.94 2.27
CA ARG A 124 5.89 -16.55 1.01
C ARG A 124 6.91 -16.02 -0.01
N MET A 125 7.78 -15.09 0.40
CA MET A 125 8.82 -14.53 -0.47
C MET A 125 9.82 -15.59 -0.94
N LYS A 126 10.27 -16.48 -0.03
CA LYS A 126 11.14 -17.61 -0.38
C LYS A 126 10.51 -18.55 -1.40
N ALA A 127 9.24 -18.91 -1.22
CA ALA A 127 8.51 -19.76 -2.16
C ALA A 127 8.42 -19.14 -3.56
N LEU A 128 8.40 -17.82 -3.64
CA LEU A 128 8.39 -17.05 -4.90
C LEU A 128 9.79 -16.72 -5.44
N GLY A 129 10.87 -17.18 -4.80
CA GLY A 129 12.24 -16.87 -5.19
C GLY A 129 12.63 -15.39 -5.03
N GLN A 130 11.91 -14.64 -4.18
CA GLN A 130 12.14 -13.23 -3.94
C GLN A 130 13.26 -13.01 -2.91
N ASP A 131 13.95 -11.88 -3.01
CA ASP A 131 14.96 -11.46 -2.03
C ASP A 131 14.33 -11.09 -0.68
N THR A 132 14.89 -11.59 0.42
CA THR A 132 14.35 -11.40 1.78
C THR A 132 15.12 -10.37 2.60
N GLN A 133 16.18 -9.77 2.07
CA GLN A 133 17.05 -8.87 2.84
C GLN A 133 16.32 -7.66 3.41
N GLU A 134 15.45 -7.00 2.64
CA GLU A 134 14.66 -5.87 3.11
C GLU A 134 13.75 -6.26 4.29
N LEU A 135 13.07 -7.40 4.20
CA LEU A 135 12.20 -7.91 5.25
C LEU A 135 12.97 -8.22 6.54
N GLU A 136 14.13 -8.88 6.41
CA GLU A 136 15.01 -9.22 7.53
C GLU A 136 15.50 -7.95 8.25
N LEU A 137 15.90 -6.93 7.49
CA LEU A 137 16.32 -5.64 8.03
C LEU A 137 15.16 -4.95 8.74
N PHE A 138 14.00 -4.84 8.09
CA PHE A 138 12.81 -4.23 8.68
C PHE A 138 12.40 -4.89 10.00
N TYR A 139 12.39 -6.23 10.03
CA TYR A 139 12.10 -6.98 11.24
C TYR A 139 13.08 -6.64 12.37
N ARG A 140 14.39 -6.55 12.09
CA ARG A 140 15.39 -6.14 13.08
C ARG A 140 15.15 -4.72 13.60
N TYR A 141 14.85 -3.76 12.73
CA TYR A 141 14.57 -2.38 13.14
C TYR A 141 13.38 -2.26 14.10
N LEU A 142 12.35 -3.09 13.93
CA LEU A 142 11.20 -3.06 14.85
C LEU A 142 11.57 -3.39 16.31
N PHE A 143 12.70 -4.07 16.53
CA PHE A 143 13.16 -4.48 17.87
C PHE A 143 14.44 -3.77 18.32
N GLN A 144 15.02 -2.90 17.50
CA GLN A 144 16.09 -2.01 17.95
C GLN A 144 15.45 -0.88 18.77
N GLU A 145 15.81 -0.80 20.05
CA GLU A 145 15.39 0.29 20.94
C GLU A 145 15.93 1.63 20.41
N ASN A 146 15.05 2.61 20.23
CA ASN A 146 15.40 4.04 20.22
C ASN A 146 15.00 4.63 21.57
#